data_AF-A0AA97DTM2-F1
#
_entry.id   AF-A0AA97DTM2-F1
#
_cell.length_a   1.000
_cell.length_b   1.000
_cell.length_c   1.000
_cell.angle_alpha   90.00
_cell.angle_beta   90.00
_cell.angle_gamma   90.00
#
_symmetry.space_group_name_H-M   'P 1'
#
loop_
_entity.id
_entity.type
_entity.pdbx_description
1 polymer ?
#
loop_
_entity_poly.entity_id
_entity_poly.type
_entity_poly.pdbx_seq_one_letter_code
_entity_poly.pdbx_strand_id
1 'polypeptide(L)'
;MIVYATKVSVKKAIAGVLVIGAVVLGVTALMPKAAETVDAQAAAGEVDLDTKLKNNEQRVALLESYGWKVEAEPRSEREVQIPKTFDDTYQAYNAIQLGQGLDLTPYQGKRATLYTYELLEYPTGQEGVVANLLVRRNRLIAADISAPEADGFVHGITEMPE
;
A
#
# COMPACT_ATOMS: atom_id res chain seq x y z
N MET A 1 24.97 30.66 32.97
CA MET A 1 24.00 29.97 32.10
C MET A 1 22.62 30.39 32.57
N ILE A 2 21.78 30.96 31.71
CA ILE A 2 20.49 31.58 32.08
C ILE A 2 19.44 31.11 31.08
N VAL A 3 18.27 30.71 31.56
CA VAL A 3 17.09 30.35 30.75
C VAL A 3 15.84 31.02 31.33
N TYR A 4 15.21 31.87 30.53
CA TYR A 4 13.89 32.49 30.72
C TYR A 4 13.22 32.43 29.33
N ALA A 5 12.05 31.79 29.18
CA ALA A 5 10.70 32.39 29.35
C ALA A 5 10.41 33.46 28.26
N THR A 6 9.28 33.48 27.54
CA THR A 6 7.92 32.90 27.70
C THR A 6 7.41 32.40 26.31
N LYS A 7 6.18 31.90 26.03
CA LYS A 7 4.83 32.31 26.47
C LYS A 7 3.76 31.25 26.12
N VAL A 8 2.63 31.27 26.82
CA VAL A 8 1.52 30.30 26.69
C VAL A 8 0.32 30.90 25.94
N SER A 9 -0.40 30.08 25.17
CA SER A 9 -1.72 30.42 24.60
C SER A 9 -2.73 29.26 24.75
N VAL A 10 -3.32 29.12 25.95
CA VAL A 10 -4.40 28.14 26.23
C VAL A 10 -5.69 28.88 26.59
N LYS A 11 -6.68 28.81 25.69
CA LYS A 11 -8.11 29.14 25.86
C LYS A 11 -8.87 28.27 24.85
N LYS A 12 -9.90 27.47 25.16
CA LYS A 12 -10.84 27.36 26.30
C LYS A 12 -10.93 25.84 26.66
N ALA A 13 -11.09 25.35 27.90
CA ALA A 13 -12.20 25.50 28.86
C ALA A 13 -13.58 25.10 28.26
N ILE A 14 -14.47 24.31 28.89
CA ILE A 14 -14.55 23.58 30.18
C ILE A 14 -15.68 22.51 30.01
N ALA A 15 -15.86 21.36 30.69
CA ALA A 15 -15.40 20.77 31.98
C ALA A 15 -15.08 19.24 31.79
N GLY A 16 -15.09 18.31 32.77
CA GLY A 16 -15.28 18.41 34.23
C GLY A 16 -15.28 17.07 35.00
N VAL A 17 -15.00 17.17 36.32
CA VAL A 17 -15.22 16.20 37.43
C VAL A 17 -14.52 14.83 37.38
N LEU A 18 -13.37 14.77 38.08
CA LEU A 18 -12.87 13.57 38.76
C LEU A 18 -13.59 13.37 40.10
N VAL A 19 -13.99 12.14 40.43
CA VAL A 19 -14.02 11.61 41.81
C VAL A 19 -13.59 10.14 41.78
N ILE A 20 -12.78 9.71 42.76
CA ILE A 20 -12.28 8.35 42.91
C ILE A 20 -12.79 7.77 44.23
N GLY A 21 -13.24 6.51 44.25
CA GLY A 21 -13.07 5.66 45.43
C GLY A 21 -14.29 4.95 46.05
N ALA A 22 -14.42 3.67 45.70
CA ALA A 22 -14.80 2.56 46.60
C ALA A 22 -16.27 2.42 47.11
N VAL A 23 -16.48 1.27 47.77
CA VAL A 23 -17.73 0.69 48.31
C VAL A 23 -18.73 0.21 47.24
N VAL A 24 -19.21 -1.04 47.14
CA VAL A 24 -18.82 -2.44 47.49
C VAL A 24 -20.14 -3.24 47.49
N LEU A 25 -20.16 -4.38 46.78
CA LEU A 25 -21.20 -5.45 46.79
C LEU A 25 -22.65 -5.08 46.41
N GLY A 26 -23.13 -5.67 45.30
CA GLY A 26 -24.54 -5.61 44.88
C GLY A 26 -24.90 -6.59 43.75
N VAL A 27 -25.14 -7.85 44.12
CA VAL A 27 -25.73 -8.94 43.28
C VAL A 27 -24.90 -9.43 42.07
N THR A 28 -24.49 -10.69 42.13
CA THR A 28 -23.92 -11.48 41.02
C THR A 28 -25.02 -12.18 40.21
N ALA A 29 -24.95 -12.13 38.86
CA ALA A 29 -25.74 -13.03 38.00
C ALA A 29 -25.10 -13.28 36.62
N LEU A 30 -24.66 -14.53 36.42
CA LEU A 30 -24.61 -15.27 35.15
C LEU A 30 -23.83 -14.74 33.91
N MET A 31 -22.66 -15.35 33.70
CA MET A 31 -22.14 -15.82 32.39
C MET A 31 -21.77 -14.76 31.32
N PRO A 32 -21.10 -15.14 30.21
CA PRO A 32 -19.71 -15.56 30.29
C PRO A 32 -18.78 -14.70 29.41
N LYS A 33 -17.47 -14.90 29.60
CA LYS A 33 -16.38 -14.18 28.95
C LYS A 33 -16.36 -14.37 27.41
N ALA A 34 -17.08 -13.54 26.68
CA ALA A 34 -16.74 -13.23 25.30
C ALA A 34 -15.39 -12.48 25.33
N ALA A 35 -14.30 -13.21 25.07
CA ALA A 35 -13.08 -12.58 24.61
C ALA A 35 -13.32 -12.27 23.13
N GLU A 36 -13.86 -11.09 22.85
CA GLU A 36 -13.75 -10.50 21.52
C GLU A 36 -12.26 -10.31 21.26
N THR A 37 -11.65 -11.25 20.54
CA THR A 37 -10.45 -10.96 19.79
C THR A 37 -10.84 -9.81 18.89
N VAL A 38 -10.28 -8.64 19.15
CA VAL A 38 -10.40 -7.52 18.24
C VAL A 38 -9.50 -7.88 17.07
N ASP A 39 -10.05 -8.70 16.17
CA ASP A 39 -9.53 -8.92 14.83
C ASP A 39 -9.63 -7.57 14.11
N ALA A 40 -8.63 -6.74 14.41
CA ALA A 40 -8.32 -5.50 13.73
C ALA A 40 -7.73 -5.84 12.35
N GLN A 41 -8.47 -6.67 11.60
CA GLN A 41 -8.42 -6.76 10.16
C GLN A 41 -8.87 -5.39 9.66
N ALA A 42 -7.94 -4.45 9.67
CA ALA A 42 -8.11 -3.11 9.17
C ALA A 42 -8.32 -3.25 7.66
N ALA A 43 -9.58 -3.39 7.26
CA ALA A 43 -10.03 -3.25 5.88
C ALA A 43 -9.84 -1.78 5.45
N ALA A 44 -8.57 -1.39 5.31
CA ALA A 44 -8.18 -0.28 4.46
C ALA A 44 -8.77 -0.60 3.08
N GLY A 45 -9.76 0.18 2.67
CA GLY A 45 -10.40 -0.02 1.38
C GLY A 45 -9.35 0.07 0.26
N GLU A 46 -9.44 -0.88 -0.68
CA GLU A 46 -8.64 -0.95 -1.90
C GLU A 46 -8.46 0.45 -2.52
N VAL A 47 -7.22 0.86 -2.74
CA VAL A 47 -6.93 2.13 -3.39
C VAL A 47 -7.06 1.94 -4.90
N ASP A 48 -8.12 2.54 -5.46
CA ASP A 48 -8.40 2.61 -6.90
C ASP A 48 -7.11 2.91 -7.70
N LEU A 49 -6.78 2.04 -8.65
CA LEU A 49 -5.57 2.12 -9.49
C LEU A 49 -5.48 3.45 -10.27
N ASP A 50 -6.59 4.15 -10.51
CA ASP A 50 -6.62 5.44 -11.18
C ASP A 50 -6.27 6.63 -10.25
N THR A 51 -6.01 6.34 -8.98
CA THR A 51 -5.55 7.30 -7.96
C THR A 51 -4.26 8.00 -8.36
N LYS A 52 -4.14 9.29 -7.98
CA LYS A 52 -2.98 10.11 -8.31
C LYS A 52 -1.79 9.83 -7.40
N LEU A 53 -0.87 8.99 -7.87
CA LEU A 53 0.43 8.70 -7.25
C LEU A 53 1.40 9.88 -7.47
N LYS A 54 1.51 10.78 -6.49
CA LYS A 54 2.34 12.01 -6.57
C LYS A 54 3.66 11.92 -5.82
N ASN A 55 3.73 11.13 -4.76
CA ASN A 55 4.88 10.96 -3.85
C ASN A 55 5.13 9.46 -3.57
N ASN A 56 6.05 9.16 -2.64
CA ASN A 56 6.42 7.77 -2.34
C ASN A 56 5.36 7.06 -1.49
N GLU A 57 4.84 7.78 -0.50
CA GLU A 57 3.87 7.32 0.48
C GLU A 57 2.57 6.83 -0.19
N GLN A 58 2.13 7.49 -1.27
CA GLN A 58 0.98 7.03 -2.06
C GLN A 58 1.24 5.76 -2.89
N ARG A 59 2.51 5.45 -3.23
CA ARG A 59 2.88 4.24 -3.99
C ARG A 59 2.97 3.03 -3.07
N VAL A 60 3.53 3.20 -1.87
CA VAL A 60 3.53 2.18 -0.81
C VAL A 60 2.09 1.90 -0.36
N ALA A 61 1.31 2.92 0.00
CA ALA A 61 -0.08 2.74 0.44
C ALA A 61 -1.01 2.13 -0.62
N LEU A 62 -0.70 2.29 -1.93
CA LEU A 62 -1.37 1.56 -3.00
C LEU A 62 -1.08 0.06 -2.84
N LEU A 63 0.19 -0.34 -2.86
CA LEU A 63 0.63 -1.75 -2.77
C LEU A 63 0.11 -2.43 -1.50
N GLU A 64 0.19 -1.76 -0.35
CA GLU A 64 -0.34 -2.25 0.92
C GLU A 64 -1.87 -2.47 0.87
N SER A 65 -2.62 -1.65 0.14
CA SER A 65 -4.07 -1.83 -0.02
C SER A 65 -4.49 -3.03 -0.87
N TYR A 66 -3.56 -3.59 -1.67
CA TYR A 66 -3.71 -4.88 -2.35
C TYR A 66 -3.01 -6.03 -1.58
N GLY A 67 -2.59 -5.79 -0.33
CA GLY A 67 -1.97 -6.79 0.55
C GLY A 67 -0.45 -6.95 0.42
N TRP A 68 0.21 -6.21 -0.49
CA TRP A 68 1.64 -6.34 -0.73
C TRP A 68 2.45 -5.51 0.27
N LYS A 69 3.07 -6.18 1.25
CA LYS A 69 4.05 -5.55 2.14
C LYS A 69 5.37 -5.36 1.42
N VAL A 70 5.83 -4.12 1.33
CA VAL A 70 7.04 -3.75 0.59
C VAL A 70 7.98 -2.89 1.42
N GLU A 71 9.25 -2.84 1.01
CA GLU A 71 10.21 -1.87 1.54
C GLU A 71 9.73 -0.43 1.37
N ALA A 72 10.01 0.42 2.35
CA ALA A 72 9.41 1.76 2.42
C ALA A 72 9.89 2.70 1.30
N GLU A 73 11.10 2.49 0.76
CA GLU A 73 11.68 3.24 -0.35
C GLU A 73 11.91 2.32 -1.55
N PRO A 74 11.75 2.80 -2.80
CA PRO A 74 11.93 1.97 -3.98
C PRO A 74 13.40 1.57 -4.17
N ARG A 75 13.64 0.26 -4.30
CA ARG A 75 14.92 -0.34 -4.71
C ARG A 75 15.48 0.30 -5.98
N SER A 76 14.63 0.73 -6.91
CA SER A 76 15.04 1.61 -8.02
C SER A 76 13.92 2.51 -8.55
N GLU A 77 14.29 3.71 -8.97
CA GLU A 77 13.47 4.59 -9.81
C GLU A 77 14.21 4.81 -11.15
N ARG A 78 13.54 4.58 -12.29
CA ARG A 78 14.13 4.83 -13.62
C ARG A 78 13.10 5.23 -14.67
N GLU A 79 13.45 6.19 -15.52
CA GLU A 79 12.62 6.54 -16.68
C GLU A 79 12.81 5.51 -17.80
N VAL A 80 11.70 4.96 -18.30
CA VAL A 80 11.66 3.96 -19.38
C VAL A 80 10.83 4.47 -20.55
N GLN A 81 11.11 3.97 -21.76
CA GLN A 81 10.29 4.22 -22.94
C GLN A 81 9.43 3.01 -23.25
N ILE A 82 8.11 3.21 -23.30
CA ILE A 82 7.16 2.20 -23.77
C ILE A 82 7.34 2.04 -25.29
N PRO A 83 7.40 0.81 -25.84
CA PRO A 83 7.55 0.59 -27.27
C PRO A 83 6.51 1.32 -28.12
N LYS A 84 6.88 1.67 -29.36
CA LYS A 84 5.96 2.29 -30.34
C LYS A 84 4.96 1.30 -30.94
N THR A 85 5.24 0.01 -30.79
CA THR A 85 4.48 -1.14 -31.29
C THR A 85 4.72 -2.27 -30.29
N PHE A 86 3.68 -3.02 -29.93
CA PHE A 86 3.84 -4.19 -29.05
C PHE A 86 4.09 -5.44 -29.88
N ASP A 87 5.23 -6.08 -29.64
CA ASP A 87 5.47 -7.48 -29.98
C ASP A 87 4.65 -8.41 -29.07
N ASP A 88 4.70 -9.71 -29.33
CA ASP A 88 3.91 -10.71 -28.59
C ASP A 88 4.20 -10.68 -27.07
N THR A 89 5.43 -10.33 -26.67
CA THR A 89 5.83 -10.17 -25.27
C THR A 89 5.17 -8.95 -24.63
N TYR A 90 5.19 -7.78 -25.28
CA TYR A 90 4.50 -6.59 -24.79
C TYR A 90 2.96 -6.70 -24.89
N GLN A 91 2.43 -7.50 -25.82
CA GLN A 91 1.00 -7.82 -25.88
C GLN A 91 0.59 -8.70 -24.70
N ALA A 92 1.37 -9.75 -24.38
CA ALA A 92 1.15 -10.59 -23.21
C ALA A 92 1.25 -9.79 -21.90
N TYR A 93 2.27 -8.94 -21.75
CA TYR A 93 2.38 -8.04 -20.59
C TYR A 93 1.18 -7.08 -20.50
N ASN A 94 0.75 -6.47 -21.61
CA ASN A 94 -0.44 -5.61 -21.60
C ASN A 94 -1.74 -6.37 -21.29
N ALA A 95 -1.83 -7.68 -21.56
CA ALA A 95 -2.99 -8.48 -21.16
C ALA A 95 -3.11 -8.60 -19.63
N ILE A 96 -1.98 -8.75 -18.91
CA ILE A 96 -1.94 -8.72 -17.43
C ILE A 96 -2.38 -7.34 -16.91
N GLN A 97 -2.03 -6.27 -17.62
CA GLN A 97 -2.47 -4.91 -17.26
C GLN A 97 -3.97 -4.72 -17.50
N LEU A 98 -4.49 -5.19 -18.64
CA LEU A 98 -5.90 -5.11 -18.99
C LEU A 98 -6.80 -5.92 -18.05
N GLY A 99 -6.31 -7.04 -17.50
CA GLY A 99 -7.01 -7.79 -16.44
C GLY A 99 -7.24 -6.96 -15.17
N GLN A 100 -6.32 -6.04 -14.87
CA GLN A 100 -6.40 -5.09 -13.75
C GLN A 100 -7.15 -3.79 -14.12
N GLY A 101 -7.62 -3.63 -15.37
CA GLY A 101 -8.21 -2.38 -15.87
C GLY A 101 -7.20 -1.29 -16.27
N LEU A 102 -5.90 -1.60 -16.32
CA LEU A 102 -4.83 -0.73 -16.83
C LEU A 102 -4.59 -1.01 -18.33
N ASP A 103 -4.11 -0.02 -19.10
CA ASP A 103 -3.80 -0.22 -20.52
C ASP A 103 -2.60 0.63 -20.95
N LEU A 104 -1.57 -0.01 -21.50
CA LEU A 104 -0.38 0.63 -22.05
C LEU A 104 -0.54 1.07 -23.51
N THR A 105 -1.56 0.60 -24.22
CA THR A 105 -1.82 0.94 -25.64
C THR A 105 -1.89 2.46 -25.87
N PRO A 106 -2.60 3.27 -25.04
CA PRO A 106 -2.64 4.73 -25.17
C PRO A 106 -1.31 5.40 -24.83
N TYR A 107 -0.30 4.66 -24.37
CA TYR A 107 1.00 5.15 -23.94
C TYR A 107 2.18 4.67 -24.81
N GLN A 108 1.90 3.92 -25.89
CA GLN A 108 2.90 3.51 -26.89
C GLN A 108 3.81 4.66 -27.35
N GLY A 109 5.11 4.39 -27.40
CA GLY A 109 6.17 5.33 -27.74
C GLY A 109 6.51 6.39 -26.68
N LYS A 110 5.74 6.49 -25.59
CA LYS A 110 5.89 7.55 -24.57
C LYS A 110 6.83 7.10 -23.45
N ARG A 111 7.43 8.08 -22.78
CA ARG A 111 8.22 7.85 -21.56
C ARG A 111 7.32 7.82 -20.31
N ALA A 112 7.71 7.03 -19.33
CA ALA A 112 7.10 6.85 -18.01
C ALA A 112 8.19 6.51 -16.97
N THR A 113 7.92 6.69 -15.69
CA THR A 113 8.83 6.30 -14.61
C THR A 113 8.43 4.93 -14.07
N LEU A 114 9.35 3.99 -14.08
CA LEU A 114 9.22 2.73 -13.36
C LEU A 114 9.80 2.88 -11.96
N TYR A 115 8.99 2.54 -10.96
CA TYR A 115 9.42 2.33 -9.59
C TYR A 115 9.40 0.83 -9.32
N THR A 116 10.46 0.29 -8.73
CA THR A 116 10.55 -1.11 -8.31
C THR A 116 10.79 -1.15 -6.80
N TYR A 117 9.91 -1.85 -6.08
CA TYR A 117 9.98 -2.09 -4.65
C TYR A 117 10.31 -3.56 -4.38
N GLU A 118 10.99 -3.84 -3.28
CA GLU A 118 11.21 -5.19 -2.77
C GLU A 118 10.04 -5.60 -1.88
N LEU A 119 9.52 -6.83 -2.05
CA LEU A 119 8.52 -7.39 -1.12
C LEU A 119 9.23 -7.85 0.16
N LEU A 120 8.61 -7.58 1.31
CA LEU A 120 9.07 -8.08 2.61
C LEU A 120 8.67 -9.55 2.82
N GLU A 121 7.58 -9.97 2.17
CA GLU A 121 7.06 -11.33 2.14
C GLU A 121 6.26 -11.53 0.84
N TYR A 122 6.30 -12.74 0.29
CA TYR A 122 5.42 -13.19 -0.79
C TYR A 122 4.71 -14.48 -0.32
N PRO A 123 3.41 -14.71 -0.61
CA PRO A 123 2.63 -15.71 0.13
C PRO A 123 3.14 -17.16 0.02
N THR A 124 3.81 -17.51 -1.10
CA THR A 124 4.40 -18.84 -1.30
C THR A 124 5.77 -19.03 -0.62
N GLY A 125 6.32 -17.98 0.00
CA GLY A 125 7.63 -17.98 0.66
C GLY A 125 8.84 -17.75 -0.26
N GLN A 126 8.64 -17.39 -1.53
CA GLN A 126 9.74 -17.06 -2.45
C GLN A 126 10.37 -15.70 -2.10
N GLU A 127 11.71 -15.66 -2.05
CA GLU A 127 12.49 -14.44 -1.79
C GLU A 127 12.75 -13.63 -3.08
N GLY A 128 13.24 -12.39 -2.96
CA GLY A 128 13.70 -11.57 -4.10
C GLY A 128 12.60 -11.00 -5.01
N VAL A 129 11.33 -11.37 -4.79
CA VAL A 129 10.15 -10.87 -5.50
C VAL A 129 10.03 -9.34 -5.38
N VAL A 130 9.60 -8.69 -6.47
CA VAL A 130 9.46 -7.23 -6.55
C VAL A 130 8.07 -6.79 -6.99
N ALA A 131 7.64 -5.62 -6.52
CA ALA A 131 6.48 -4.91 -7.03
C ALA A 131 6.93 -3.78 -7.96
N ASN A 132 6.44 -3.79 -9.18
CA ASN A 132 6.70 -2.77 -10.19
C ASN A 132 5.49 -1.84 -10.35
N LEU A 133 5.72 -0.53 -10.30
CA LEU A 133 4.72 0.49 -10.60
C LEU A 133 5.21 1.39 -11.73
N LEU A 134 4.58 1.28 -12.90
CA LEU A 134 4.86 2.16 -14.03
C LEU A 134 3.93 3.37 -13.98
N VAL A 135 4.50 4.54 -13.68
CA VAL A 135 3.76 5.77 -13.39
C VAL A 135 4.05 6.83 -14.46
N ARG A 136 3.01 7.49 -14.97
CA ARG A 136 3.14 8.55 -15.97
C ARG A 136 2.23 9.74 -15.69
N ARG A 137 2.82 10.92 -15.47
CA ARG A 137 2.11 12.14 -15.05
C ARG A 137 1.19 11.86 -13.86
N ASN A 138 1.72 11.14 -12.88
CA ASN A 138 1.08 10.83 -11.61
C ASN A 138 -0.23 10.00 -11.78
N ARG A 139 -0.34 9.20 -12.87
CA ARG A 139 -1.26 8.05 -12.96
C ARG A 139 -0.41 6.78 -12.97
N LEU A 140 -0.90 5.72 -12.35
CA LEU A 140 -0.47 4.37 -12.70
C LEU A 140 -0.88 4.07 -14.16
N ILE A 141 -0.06 3.32 -14.89
CA ILE A 141 -0.38 2.84 -16.25
C ILE A 141 -0.01 1.38 -16.48
N ALA A 142 0.81 0.80 -15.60
CA ALA A 142 0.95 -0.64 -15.39
C ALA A 142 1.41 -0.92 -13.95
N ALA A 143 1.03 -2.07 -13.40
CA ALA A 143 1.57 -2.64 -12.19
C ALA A 143 1.71 -4.16 -12.32
N ASP A 144 2.76 -4.72 -11.71
CA ASP A 144 2.96 -6.17 -11.63
C ASP A 144 3.72 -6.55 -10.36
N ILE A 145 3.50 -7.78 -9.91
CA ILE A 145 4.42 -8.50 -9.01
C ILE A 145 5.21 -9.48 -9.86
N SER A 146 6.53 -9.52 -9.69
CA SER A 146 7.40 -10.40 -10.47
C SER A 146 8.63 -10.90 -9.71
N ALA A 147 9.05 -12.11 -10.04
CA ALA A 147 10.33 -12.66 -9.58
C ALA A 147 11.39 -12.49 -10.71
N PRO A 148 12.58 -11.93 -10.43
CA PRO A 148 13.59 -11.62 -11.45
C PRO A 148 14.45 -12.83 -11.87
N GLU A 149 14.02 -14.05 -11.53
CA GLU A 149 14.78 -15.30 -11.67
C GLU A 149 14.52 -16.00 -13.02
N ALA A 150 15.28 -17.04 -13.36
CA ALA A 150 15.23 -17.67 -14.68
C ALA A 150 13.93 -18.45 -14.95
N ASP A 151 13.31 -18.92 -13.87
CA ASP A 151 11.99 -19.54 -13.75
C ASP A 151 10.98 -18.58 -13.08
N GLY A 152 11.29 -17.28 -13.06
CA GLY A 152 10.47 -16.24 -12.46
C GLY A 152 9.14 -15.97 -13.19
N PHE A 153 8.20 -15.38 -12.46
CA PHE A 153 6.83 -15.10 -12.90
C PHE A 153 6.57 -13.60 -13.06
N VAL A 154 5.44 -13.25 -13.68
CA VAL A 154 4.84 -11.91 -13.68
C VAL A 154 3.32 -12.08 -13.55
N HIS A 155 2.68 -11.41 -12.58
CA HIS A 155 1.22 -11.38 -12.42
C HIS A 155 0.74 -9.98 -11.98
N GLY A 156 -0.57 -9.74 -11.99
CA GLY A 156 -1.16 -8.47 -11.59
C GLY A 156 -1.09 -8.23 -10.07
N ILE A 157 -1.07 -6.97 -9.64
CA ILE A 157 -1.11 -6.65 -8.20
C ILE A 157 -2.49 -6.91 -7.57
N THR A 158 -3.52 -7.11 -8.40
CA THR A 158 -4.86 -7.56 -7.95
C THR A 158 -4.96 -9.09 -7.79
N GLU A 159 -3.91 -9.84 -8.12
CA GLU A 159 -3.91 -11.30 -8.13
C GLU A 159 -2.99 -11.81 -7.01
N MET A 160 -3.58 -12.40 -5.97
CA MET A 160 -2.82 -13.07 -4.90
C MET A 160 -2.72 -14.57 -5.22
N PRO A 161 -1.53 -15.19 -5.09
CA PRO A 161 -1.36 -16.64 -5.27
C PRO A 161 -2.03 -17.43 -4.13
N GLU A 162 -2.40 -18.69 -4.43
CA GLU A 162 -2.88 -19.70 -3.47
C GLU A 162 -1.74 -20.56 -2.88
#